data_AF-A0A7S2LSN3-F1
#
_entry.id   AF-A0A7S2LSN3-F1
#
_cell.length_a   1.000
_cell.length_b   1.000
_cell.length_c   1.000
_cell.angle_alpha   90.00
_cell.angle_beta   90.00
_cell.angle_gamma   90.00
#
_symmetry.space_group_name_H-M   'P 1'
#
loop_
_entity.id
_entity.type
_entity.pdbx_description
1 polymer ?
#
loop_
_entity_poly.entity_id
_entity_poly.type
_entity_poly.pdbx_seq_one_letter_code
_entity_poly.pdbx_strand_id
1 'polypeptide(L)'
;EAHREAIKFCSKAAWRLGQWEELEMFAAQLVRGSGETYNKNLVGNNNSKVGMARFGFREDNIPRVDFDGAFFSAILHIHRMEWSLAEDAIDAARRAMDSSFTALMTESYKRAYPSMVTAQTLAELEEIITYRELESKANSGVHRHGPSPGDVQEARDRLLSVWRKRLAGCRIDADVHSSIMAVRSLVLESTDEIDATLNLSALSRRAQCFKLAERILCDPLVELSVGGLNSRVFGFNYPPELRLVANHKIEQSSVDSLVVESVDNLLHQYNDSQIQYSHQLVEEAKGLERLNIQHRLYFAYVEHLWLTNKCDDAMERLSKLSEIADLVGHCERSQNGSLRVACWMRLGDWKLSHTLSPGSPLPESLQFEVLNAYKRAVAAKADEYRAWHAWALMNFRIAQNQNDVMGSLKMKRNLGKDIINHIIAAVQGFVKAITLGTKRWSASVQQDMLNFLN
;
A
#
# COMPACT_ATOMS: atom_id res chain seq x y z
N GLU A 1 3.09 2.96 37.97
CA GLU A 1 3.80 2.88 36.68
C GLU A 1 2.96 2.15 35.63
N ALA A 2 2.62 0.87 35.83
CA ALA A 2 1.78 0.08 34.90
C ALA A 2 0.43 0.73 34.51
N HIS A 3 -0.28 1.35 35.46
CA HIS A 3 -1.54 2.05 35.16
C HIS A 3 -1.34 3.25 34.21
N ARG A 4 -0.23 3.97 34.34
CA ARG A 4 0.08 5.13 33.49
C ARG A 4 0.49 4.69 32.09
N GLU A 5 1.27 3.63 31.97
CA GLU A 5 1.57 3.04 30.66
C GLU A 5 0.30 2.54 29.96
N ALA A 6 -0.61 1.90 30.70
CA ALA A 6 -1.90 1.50 30.16
C ALA A 6 -2.68 2.70 29.60
N ILE A 7 -2.72 3.83 30.33
CA ILE A 7 -3.37 5.06 29.83
C ILE A 7 -2.69 5.56 28.55
N LYS A 8 -1.35 5.53 28.46
CA LYS A 8 -0.63 5.93 27.22
C LYS A 8 -1.03 5.06 26.03
N PHE A 9 -1.13 3.75 26.23
CA PHE A 9 -1.61 2.83 25.19
C PHE A 9 -3.06 3.10 24.81
N CYS A 10 -3.94 3.35 25.78
CA CYS A 10 -5.33 3.71 25.55
C CYS A 10 -5.47 5.03 24.77
N SER A 11 -4.75 6.09 25.15
CA SER A 11 -4.71 7.35 24.40
C SER A 11 -4.26 7.14 22.96
N LYS A 12 -3.17 6.38 22.75
CA LYS A 12 -2.69 6.07 21.41
C LYS A 12 -3.74 5.30 20.61
N ALA A 13 -4.37 4.30 21.19
CA ALA A 13 -5.40 3.50 20.52
C ALA A 13 -6.64 4.35 20.16
N ALA A 14 -7.15 5.14 21.11
CA ALA A 14 -8.29 6.03 20.92
C ALA A 14 -8.05 7.02 19.78
N TRP A 15 -6.86 7.63 19.74
CA TRP A 15 -6.46 8.50 18.63
C TRP A 15 -6.45 7.75 17.29
N ARG A 16 -5.87 6.54 17.21
CA ARG A 16 -5.81 5.73 15.97
C ARG A 16 -7.15 5.12 15.55
N LEU A 17 -8.17 5.20 16.38
CA LEU A 17 -9.53 4.75 16.08
C LEU A 17 -10.49 5.92 15.85
N GLY A 18 -10.02 7.17 15.98
CA GLY A 18 -10.89 8.35 15.89
C GLY A 18 -11.87 8.49 17.06
N GLN A 19 -11.61 7.82 18.20
CA GLN A 19 -12.43 7.90 19.40
C GLN A 19 -12.01 9.13 20.23
N TRP A 20 -12.47 10.31 19.80
CA TRP A 20 -12.03 11.60 20.36
C TRP A 20 -12.44 11.81 21.83
N GLU A 21 -13.63 11.34 22.23
CA GLU A 21 -14.11 11.45 23.61
C GLU A 21 -13.25 10.61 24.58
N GLU A 22 -12.91 9.39 24.18
CA GLU A 22 -12.01 8.53 24.94
C GLU A 22 -10.60 9.13 25.00
N LEU A 23 -10.11 9.68 23.88
CA LEU A 23 -8.82 10.37 23.84
C LEU A 23 -8.78 11.55 24.81
N GLU A 24 -9.83 12.37 24.88
CA GLU A 24 -9.93 13.47 25.84
C GLU A 24 -9.87 12.98 27.28
N MET A 25 -10.65 11.94 27.61
CA MET A 25 -10.65 11.35 28.94
C MET A 25 -9.25 10.87 29.34
N PHE A 26 -8.57 10.12 28.46
CA PHE A 26 -7.24 9.60 28.76
C PHE A 26 -6.17 10.71 28.79
N ALA A 27 -6.22 11.68 27.87
CA ALA A 27 -5.30 12.81 27.85
C ALA A 27 -5.44 13.66 29.14
N ALA A 28 -6.66 13.93 29.59
CA ALA A 28 -6.91 14.63 30.85
C ALA A 28 -6.32 13.88 32.06
N GLN A 29 -6.38 12.54 32.08
CA GLN A 29 -5.76 11.72 33.12
C GLN A 29 -4.22 11.79 33.07
N LEU A 30 -3.62 11.79 31.87
CA LEU A 30 -2.17 11.95 31.71
C LEU A 30 -1.67 13.30 32.23
N VAL A 31 -2.39 14.38 31.91
CA VAL A 31 -2.06 15.73 32.38
C VAL A 31 -2.21 15.83 33.90
N ARG A 32 -3.31 15.34 34.48
CA ARG A 32 -3.54 15.36 35.95
C ARG A 32 -2.53 14.51 36.72
N GLY A 33 -2.22 13.31 36.24
CA GLY A 33 -1.27 12.40 36.88
C GLY A 33 0.17 12.94 36.91
N SER A 34 0.53 13.82 35.97
CA SER A 34 1.83 14.50 35.97
C SER A 34 1.98 15.50 37.12
N GLY A 35 0.90 16.20 37.49
CA GLY A 35 0.88 17.13 38.63
C GLY A 35 0.92 16.42 39.99
N GLU A 36 0.28 15.26 40.12
CA GLU A 36 0.25 14.50 41.39
C GLU A 36 1.59 13.81 41.72
N THR A 37 2.31 13.32 40.71
CA THR A 37 3.65 12.73 40.91
C THR A 37 4.69 13.77 41.32
N TYR A 38 4.58 14.99 40.80
CA TYR A 38 5.40 16.12 41.22
C TYR A 38 5.08 16.56 42.67
N ASN A 39 3.80 16.66 43.04
CA ASN A 39 3.40 17.02 44.40
C ASN A 39 3.84 15.98 45.45
N LYS A 40 3.92 14.68 45.13
CA LYS A 40 4.49 13.69 46.05
C LYS A 40 6.00 13.87 46.29
N ASN A 41 6.74 14.40 45.33
CA ASN A 41 8.18 14.63 45.44
C ASN A 41 8.53 15.99 46.06
N LEU A 42 7.55 16.88 46.24
CA LEU A 42 7.75 18.24 46.77
C LEU A 42 6.92 18.60 48.00
N VAL A 43 5.91 17.81 48.37
CA VAL A 43 5.08 18.13 49.54
C VAL A 43 5.47 17.24 50.72
N GLY A 44 6.57 17.62 51.36
CA GLY A 44 6.55 17.77 52.80
C GLY A 44 5.80 19.07 53.13
N ASN A 45 4.63 18.94 53.74
CA ASN A 45 3.88 20.01 54.43
C ASN A 45 3.33 21.18 53.57
N ASN A 46 2.03 21.13 53.25
CA ASN A 46 1.00 21.98 53.89
C ASN A 46 -0.32 22.02 53.09
N ASN A 47 -1.41 21.98 53.84
CA ASN A 47 -2.79 22.22 53.41
C ASN A 47 -2.97 23.54 52.65
N SER A 48 -3.64 23.53 51.49
CA SER A 48 -4.68 24.52 51.15
C SER A 48 -5.43 24.23 49.83
N LYS A 49 -6.76 24.14 49.97
CA LYS A 49 -7.86 24.46 49.04
C LYS A 49 -7.62 24.36 47.52
N VAL A 50 -8.27 23.35 46.95
CA VAL A 50 -8.61 23.23 45.52
C VAL A 50 -9.52 24.39 45.09
N GLY A 51 -9.06 25.18 44.13
CA GLY A 51 -9.84 26.17 43.40
C GLY A 51 -9.37 26.23 41.95
N MET A 52 -10.28 26.04 41.00
CA MET A 52 -10.02 26.27 39.57
C MET A 52 -9.54 27.71 39.38
N ALA A 53 -8.34 27.91 38.85
CA ALA A 53 -7.79 29.23 38.59
C ALA A 53 -7.23 29.33 37.17
N ARG A 54 -7.63 30.43 36.51
CA ARG A 54 -7.24 30.93 35.20
C ARG A 54 -5.72 30.88 34.99
N PHE A 55 -5.30 30.41 33.82
CA PHE A 55 -3.92 30.43 33.36
C PHE A 55 -3.44 31.89 33.15
N GLY A 56 -2.71 32.42 34.14
CA GLY A 56 -1.91 33.64 34.02
C GLY A 56 -0.44 33.25 34.00
N PHE A 57 0.26 33.60 32.93
CA PHE A 57 1.66 33.26 32.69
C PHE A 57 2.61 33.91 33.71
N ARG A 58 3.33 33.05 34.44
CA ARG A 58 4.58 33.37 35.14
C ARG A 58 5.51 32.19 34.85
N GLU A 59 6.63 32.45 34.16
CA GLU A 59 7.51 31.45 33.52
C GLU A 59 8.07 30.37 34.46
N ASP A 60 8.01 30.56 35.79
CA ASP A 60 8.60 29.63 36.77
C ASP A 60 7.65 28.55 37.32
N ASN A 61 6.39 28.50 36.88
CA ASN A 61 5.40 27.54 37.41
C ASN A 61 4.52 26.88 36.32
N ILE A 62 5.11 26.58 35.17
CA ILE A 62 4.46 25.73 34.17
C ILE A 62 4.51 24.29 34.73
N PRO A 63 3.37 23.61 34.95
CA PRO A 63 3.39 22.20 35.34
C PRO A 63 4.27 21.44 34.33
N ARG A 64 5.27 20.70 34.79
CA ARG A 64 6.06 19.84 33.90
C ARG A 64 5.16 18.71 33.40
N VAL A 65 4.44 18.98 32.31
CA VAL A 65 3.57 18.01 31.65
C VAL A 65 4.47 16.95 31.00
N ASP A 66 4.06 15.69 31.13
CA ASP A 66 4.70 14.59 30.42
C ASP A 66 4.51 14.73 28.91
N PHE A 67 5.46 14.23 28.13
CA PHE A 67 5.44 14.33 26.68
C PHE A 67 4.10 13.86 26.10
N ASP A 68 3.64 12.66 26.50
CA ASP A 68 2.40 12.07 25.95
C ASP A 68 1.15 12.91 26.28
N GLY A 69 1.10 13.49 27.50
CA GLY A 69 0.00 14.34 27.90
C GLY A 69 -0.08 15.61 27.04
N ALA A 70 1.06 16.28 26.86
CA ALA A 70 1.16 17.47 26.02
C ALA A 70 0.88 17.16 24.53
N PHE A 71 1.41 16.04 24.03
CA PHE A 71 1.22 15.59 22.65
C PHE A 71 -0.25 15.29 22.32
N PHE A 72 -0.94 14.51 23.16
CA PHE A 72 -2.37 14.22 22.92
C PHE A 72 -3.27 15.44 23.14
N SER A 73 -2.91 16.35 24.06
CA SER A 73 -3.57 17.65 24.17
C SER A 73 -3.43 18.48 22.89
N ALA A 74 -2.25 18.55 22.29
CA ALA A 74 -2.05 19.24 21.02
C ALA A 74 -2.96 18.69 19.92
N ILE A 75 -3.05 17.37 19.79
CA ILE A 75 -3.94 16.71 18.81
C ILE A 75 -5.41 17.08 19.06
N LEU A 76 -5.87 17.08 20.31
CA LEU A 76 -7.24 17.45 20.66
C LEU A 76 -7.54 18.91 20.34
N HIS A 77 -6.61 19.82 20.63
CA HIS A 77 -6.75 21.24 20.32
C HIS A 77 -6.79 21.48 18.80
N ILE A 78 -5.95 20.79 18.02
CA ILE A 78 -6.00 20.82 16.56
C ILE A 78 -7.36 20.35 16.04
N HIS A 79 -7.87 19.23 16.56
CA HIS A 79 -9.18 18.70 16.18
C HIS A 79 -10.32 19.69 16.49
N ARG A 80 -10.21 20.45 17.58
CA ARG A 80 -11.19 21.47 18.00
C ARG A 80 -11.01 22.84 17.33
N MET A 81 -9.98 22.99 16.49
CA MET A 81 -9.61 24.27 15.88
C MET A 81 -9.18 25.34 16.91
N GLU A 82 -8.60 24.92 18.03
CA GLU A 82 -8.07 25.78 19.10
C GLU A 82 -6.56 26.02 18.88
N TRP A 83 -6.21 26.81 17.86
CA TRP A 83 -4.83 26.91 17.34
C TRP A 83 -3.79 27.35 18.37
N SER A 84 -4.08 28.40 19.15
CA SER A 84 -3.14 28.90 20.16
C SER A 84 -2.86 27.88 21.27
N LEU A 85 -3.89 27.17 21.72
CA LEU A 85 -3.74 26.12 22.73
C LEU A 85 -2.98 24.91 22.17
N ALA A 86 -3.15 24.62 20.88
CA ALA A 86 -2.37 23.59 20.21
C ALA A 86 -0.88 23.95 20.13
N GLU A 87 -0.53 25.18 19.78
CA GLU A 87 0.85 25.68 19.77
C GLU A 87 1.49 25.58 21.16
N ASP A 88 0.80 26.06 22.20
CA ASP A 88 1.26 25.96 23.60
C ASP A 88 1.52 24.51 24.01
N ALA A 89 0.63 23.59 23.61
CA ALA A 89 0.76 22.16 23.91
C ALA A 89 1.92 21.50 23.14
N ILE A 90 2.17 21.90 21.87
CA ILE A 90 3.33 21.44 21.10
C ILE A 90 4.63 21.90 21.75
N ASP A 91 4.69 23.17 22.18
CA ASP A 91 5.84 23.71 22.88
C ASP A 91 6.09 23.04 24.25
N ALA A 92 5.02 22.67 24.95
CA ALA A 92 5.14 21.86 26.16
C ALA A 92 5.70 20.47 25.86
N ALA A 93 5.24 19.81 24.79
CA ALA A 93 5.75 18.50 24.37
C ALA A 93 7.23 18.56 23.98
N ARG A 94 7.65 19.60 23.25
CA ARG A 94 9.06 19.84 22.88
C ARG A 94 9.94 20.02 24.12
N ARG A 95 9.51 20.86 25.07
CA ARG A 95 10.22 21.06 26.35
C ARG A 95 10.34 19.78 27.17
N ALA A 96 9.31 18.93 27.15
CA ALA A 96 9.33 17.65 27.86
C ALA A 96 10.33 16.64 27.27
N MET A 97 10.55 16.65 25.94
CA MET A 97 11.48 15.72 25.29
C MET A 97 12.93 16.23 25.19
N ASP A 98 13.18 17.52 25.33
CA ASP A 98 14.46 18.17 25.01
C ASP A 98 15.68 17.57 25.74
N SER A 99 15.58 17.38 27.06
CA SER A 99 16.68 16.86 27.87
C SER A 99 17.06 15.41 27.52
N SER A 100 16.07 14.55 27.26
CA SER A 100 16.33 13.16 26.87
C SER A 100 16.82 13.07 25.43
N PHE A 101 16.29 13.91 24.53
CA PHE A 101 16.73 13.96 23.15
C PHE A 101 18.19 14.38 23.03
N THR A 102 18.59 15.45 23.71
CA THR A 102 19.97 15.95 23.71
C THR A 102 20.94 14.89 24.23
N ALA A 103 20.60 14.21 25.33
CA ALA A 103 21.40 13.11 25.87
C ALA A 103 21.56 11.97 24.86
N LEU A 104 20.46 11.47 24.28
CA LEU A 104 20.50 10.34 23.33
C LEU A 104 21.25 10.68 22.03
N MET A 105 21.13 11.93 21.55
CA MET A 105 21.85 12.41 20.37
C MET A 105 23.37 12.38 20.58
N THR A 106 23.85 12.69 21.78
CA THR A 106 25.29 12.60 22.10
C THR A 106 25.80 11.17 22.17
N GLU A 107 24.94 10.21 22.54
CA GLU A 107 25.33 8.79 22.63
C GLU A 107 25.40 8.12 21.27
N SER A 108 24.30 8.15 20.50
CA SER A 108 24.27 7.59 19.14
C SER A 108 23.00 7.98 18.39
N TYR A 109 23.14 8.16 17.09
CA TYR A 109 22.00 8.36 16.18
C TYR A 109 20.96 7.25 16.30
N LYS A 110 21.38 5.98 16.40
CA LYS A 110 20.48 4.83 16.49
C LYS A 110 19.55 4.90 17.71
N ARG A 111 20.06 5.38 18.86
CA ARG A 111 19.26 5.54 20.08
C ARG A 111 18.37 6.78 20.04
N ALA A 112 18.85 7.85 19.42
CA ALA A 112 18.09 9.10 19.28
C ALA A 112 17.03 9.05 18.17
N TYR A 113 17.09 8.07 17.26
CA TYR A 113 16.21 7.99 16.11
C TYR A 113 14.71 8.06 16.44
N PRO A 114 14.18 7.34 17.46
CA PRO A 114 12.77 7.49 17.84
C PRO A 114 12.42 8.94 18.23
N SER A 115 13.28 9.60 19.00
CA SER A 115 13.08 11.01 19.37
C SER A 115 13.20 11.96 18.18
N MET A 116 14.02 11.64 17.16
CA MET A 116 14.04 12.41 15.91
C MET A 116 12.73 12.29 15.14
N VAL A 117 12.17 11.08 15.08
CA VAL A 117 10.84 10.85 14.47
C VAL A 117 9.78 11.64 15.25
N THR A 118 9.84 11.64 16.59
CA THR A 118 8.94 12.44 17.43
C THR A 118 9.08 13.94 17.14
N ALA A 119 10.30 14.46 17.04
CA ALA A 119 10.53 15.86 16.69
C ALA A 119 9.95 16.20 15.29
N GLN A 120 10.08 15.30 14.32
CA GLN A 120 9.44 15.45 13.02
C GLN A 120 7.91 15.46 13.14
N THR A 121 7.31 14.56 13.94
CA THR A 121 5.85 14.56 14.13
C THR A 121 5.33 15.84 14.77
N LEU A 122 6.08 16.45 15.71
CA LEU A 122 5.73 17.74 16.28
C LEU A 122 5.80 18.86 15.22
N ALA A 123 6.83 18.86 14.38
CA ALA A 123 6.94 19.81 13.28
C ALA A 123 5.79 19.65 12.26
N GLU A 124 5.38 18.40 11.97
CA GLU A 124 4.22 18.15 11.09
C GLU A 124 2.90 18.64 11.71
N LEU A 125 2.74 18.62 13.05
CA LEU A 125 1.58 19.22 13.73
C LEU A 125 1.55 20.75 13.60
N GLU A 126 2.70 21.43 13.69
CA GLU A 126 2.80 22.88 13.48
C GLU A 126 2.47 23.28 12.03
N GLU A 127 2.94 22.48 11.07
CA GLU A 127 2.62 22.65 9.66
C GLU A 127 1.12 22.43 9.40
N ILE A 128 0.48 21.47 10.10
CA ILE A 128 -0.97 21.25 10.06
C ILE A 128 -1.73 22.47 10.59
N ILE A 129 -1.32 23.04 11.73
CA ILE A 129 -1.94 24.26 12.28
C ILE A 129 -1.85 25.39 11.25
N THR A 130 -0.65 25.64 10.72
CA THR A 130 -0.40 26.69 9.73
C THR A 130 -1.28 26.52 8.50
N TYR A 131 -1.41 25.29 8.00
CA TYR A 131 -2.25 24.96 6.84
C TYR A 131 -3.75 25.14 7.14
N ARG A 132 -4.24 24.65 8.29
CA ARG A 132 -5.64 24.75 8.69
C ARG A 132 -6.05 26.20 8.96
N GLU A 133 -5.16 27.02 9.49
CA GLU A 133 -5.40 28.45 9.60
C GLU A 133 -5.54 29.13 8.24
N LEU A 134 -4.69 28.79 7.27
CA LEU A 134 -4.77 29.30 5.91
C LEU A 134 -6.12 28.93 5.26
N GLU A 135 -6.53 27.67 5.41
CA GLU A 135 -7.83 27.15 4.95
C GLU A 135 -9.01 27.89 5.61
N SER A 136 -8.95 28.11 6.93
CA SER A 136 -9.98 28.85 7.67
C SER A 136 -10.07 30.31 7.21
N LYS A 137 -8.94 30.96 6.95
CA LYS A 137 -8.86 32.35 6.45
C LYS A 137 -9.43 32.47 5.04
N ALA A 138 -9.16 31.50 4.16
CA ALA A 138 -9.73 31.45 2.81
C ALA A 138 -11.26 31.27 2.83
N ASN A 139 -11.76 30.36 3.68
CA ASN A 139 -13.18 30.05 3.79
C ASN A 139 -14.01 31.18 4.41
N SER A 140 -13.41 31.98 5.29
CA SER A 140 -14.12 33.06 5.99
C SER A 140 -14.49 34.23 5.07
N GLY A 141 -13.80 34.42 3.93
CA GLY A 141 -14.15 35.45 2.93
C GLY A 141 -14.12 36.92 3.39
N VAL A 142 -13.75 37.17 4.65
CA VAL A 142 -13.88 38.50 5.29
C VAL A 142 -12.85 39.51 4.79
N HIS A 143 -11.74 39.07 4.20
CA HIS A 143 -10.62 39.94 3.83
C HIS A 143 -10.53 40.10 2.30
N ARG A 144 -10.60 41.35 1.81
CA ARG A 144 -10.44 41.70 0.37
C ARG A 144 -9.09 41.29 -0.23
N HIS A 145 -8.12 40.94 0.61
CA HIS A 145 -6.79 40.41 0.26
C HIS A 145 -6.49 39.08 0.98
N GLY A 146 -7.53 38.32 1.33
CA GLY A 146 -7.37 36.98 1.89
C GLY A 146 -6.79 36.00 0.87
N PRO A 147 -6.23 34.86 1.34
CA PRO A 147 -5.68 33.84 0.45
C PRO A 147 -6.75 33.33 -0.52
N SER A 148 -6.39 33.24 -1.79
CA SER A 148 -7.21 32.67 -2.84
C SER A 148 -7.35 31.15 -2.63
N PRO A 149 -8.43 30.51 -3.10
CA PRO A 149 -8.51 29.04 -3.18
C PRO A 149 -7.30 28.41 -3.89
N GLY A 150 -6.71 29.11 -4.87
CA GLY A 150 -5.48 28.68 -5.53
C GLY A 150 -4.26 28.65 -4.61
N ASP A 151 -4.14 29.62 -3.70
CA ASP A 151 -3.03 29.71 -2.74
C ASP A 151 -3.10 28.57 -1.72
N VAL A 152 -4.31 28.18 -1.30
CA VAL A 152 -4.54 27.03 -0.41
C VAL A 152 -4.11 25.73 -1.09
N GLN A 153 -4.48 25.55 -2.36
CA GLN A 153 -4.09 24.36 -3.13
C GLN A 153 -2.57 24.30 -3.35
N GLU A 154 -1.92 25.41 -3.68
CA GLU A 154 -0.46 25.45 -3.84
C GLU A 154 0.26 25.13 -2.52
N ALA A 155 -0.20 25.72 -1.41
CA ALA A 155 0.31 25.42 -0.08
C ALA A 155 0.15 23.93 0.26
N ARG A 156 -0.99 23.35 -0.09
CA ARG A 156 -1.29 21.92 0.07
C ARG A 156 -0.33 21.04 -0.72
N ASP A 157 -0.12 21.33 -2.00
CA ASP A 157 0.75 20.55 -2.88
C ASP A 157 2.22 20.62 -2.41
N ARG A 158 2.65 21.81 -1.96
CA ARG A 158 3.97 22.00 -1.36
C ARG A 158 4.11 21.17 -0.08
N LEU A 159 3.11 21.19 0.79
CA LEU A 159 3.11 20.42 2.04
C LEU A 159 3.23 18.92 1.77
N LEU A 160 2.39 18.39 0.88
CA LEU A 160 2.44 16.99 0.44
C LEU A 160 3.80 16.61 -0.16
N SER A 161 4.39 17.49 -0.99
CA SER A 161 5.71 17.26 -1.59
C SER A 161 6.81 17.11 -0.52
N VAL A 162 6.79 17.99 0.50
CA VAL A 162 7.74 17.93 1.62
C VAL A 162 7.53 16.66 2.45
N TRP A 163 6.29 16.37 2.81
CA TRP A 163 5.92 15.21 3.62
C TRP A 163 6.28 13.88 2.95
N ARG A 164 6.06 13.74 1.64
CA ARG A 164 6.47 12.58 0.86
C ARG A 164 7.99 12.38 0.87
N LYS A 165 8.76 13.45 0.70
CA LYS A 165 10.24 13.40 0.75
C LYS A 165 10.74 13.01 2.15
N ARG A 166 10.16 13.59 3.21
CA ARG A 166 10.53 13.24 4.59
C ARG A 166 10.23 11.78 4.91
N LEU A 167 9.06 11.29 4.52
CA LEU A 167 8.69 9.88 4.76
C LEU A 167 9.58 8.92 3.96
N ALA A 168 9.96 9.26 2.73
CA ALA A 168 10.90 8.45 1.94
C ALA A 168 12.31 8.37 2.56
N GLY A 169 12.71 9.39 3.33
CA GLY A 169 13.97 9.39 4.10
C GLY A 169 13.89 8.67 5.44
N CYS A 170 12.70 8.25 5.88
CA CYS A 170 12.54 7.53 7.14
C CYS A 170 13.01 6.08 7.04
N ARG A 171 13.33 5.48 8.19
CA ARG A 171 13.64 4.06 8.29
C ARG A 171 12.42 3.25 7.86
N ILE A 172 12.65 2.21 7.07
CA ILE A 172 11.65 1.25 6.60
C ILE A 172 11.17 0.42 7.80
N ASP A 173 10.24 0.99 8.56
CA ASP A 173 9.72 0.46 9.81
C ASP A 173 8.22 0.79 9.94
N ALA A 174 7.41 -0.20 10.33
CA ALA A 174 5.95 -0.07 10.35
C ALA A 174 5.47 0.93 11.40
N ASP A 175 6.10 0.95 12.58
CA ASP A 175 5.67 1.81 13.69
C ASP A 175 5.99 3.28 13.41
N VAL A 176 7.15 3.54 12.82
CA VAL A 176 7.56 4.89 12.38
C VAL A 176 6.60 5.42 11.32
N HIS A 177 6.38 4.65 10.23
CA HIS A 177 5.48 5.05 9.15
C HIS A 177 4.05 5.23 9.65
N SER A 178 3.54 4.29 10.46
CA SER A 178 2.21 4.41 11.05
C SER A 178 2.09 5.68 11.88
N SER A 179 3.12 6.04 12.65
CA SER A 179 3.07 7.20 13.53
C SER A 179 3.04 8.54 12.83
N ILE A 180 3.86 8.67 11.79
CA ILE A 180 3.86 9.86 10.92
C ILE A 180 2.52 9.96 10.19
N MET A 181 2.04 8.88 9.56
CA MET A 181 0.81 8.90 8.77
C MET A 181 -0.44 9.26 9.58
N ALA A 182 -0.51 8.88 10.87
CA ALA A 182 -1.67 9.25 11.70
C ALA A 182 -1.69 10.73 12.11
N VAL A 183 -0.55 11.40 12.13
CA VAL A 183 -0.53 12.87 12.28
C VAL A 183 -1.07 13.50 11.00
N ARG A 184 -0.60 13.03 9.84
CA ARG A 184 -1.03 13.53 8.53
C ARG A 184 -2.51 13.33 8.25
N SER A 185 -3.12 12.25 8.75
CA SER A 185 -4.56 12.00 8.60
C SER A 185 -5.45 13.04 9.30
N LEU A 186 -4.89 13.97 10.08
CA LEU A 186 -5.64 15.13 10.60
C LEU A 186 -6.02 16.13 9.49
N VAL A 187 -5.33 16.10 8.36
CA VAL A 187 -5.57 16.99 7.20
C VAL A 187 -5.81 16.21 5.91
N LEU A 188 -5.16 15.06 5.75
CA LEU A 188 -5.20 14.29 4.51
C LEU A 188 -6.37 13.32 4.44
N GLU A 189 -6.91 13.20 3.24
CA GLU A 189 -7.85 12.16 2.84
C GLU A 189 -7.09 10.86 2.49
N SER A 190 -7.81 9.74 2.49
CA SER A 190 -7.24 8.42 2.19
C SER A 190 -6.67 8.28 0.76
N THR A 191 -6.99 9.22 -0.12
CA THR A 191 -6.54 9.36 -1.51
C THR A 191 -5.19 10.07 -1.67
N ASP A 192 -4.75 10.83 -0.68
CA ASP A 192 -3.62 11.76 -0.85
C ASP A 192 -2.24 11.09 -0.80
N GLU A 193 -2.13 10.00 -0.02
CA GLU A 193 -0.87 9.34 0.29
C GLU A 193 -0.93 7.82 0.07
N ILE A 194 -1.45 7.40 -1.09
CA ILE A 194 -1.61 5.97 -1.42
C ILE A 194 -0.29 5.21 -1.42
N ASP A 195 0.79 5.80 -1.91
CA ASP A 195 2.11 5.14 -1.87
C ASP A 195 2.57 4.87 -0.43
N ALA A 196 2.29 5.81 0.49
CA ALA A 196 2.58 5.62 1.90
C ALA A 196 1.69 4.53 2.51
N THR A 197 0.39 4.50 2.18
CA THR A 197 -0.56 3.47 2.58
C THR A 197 -0.15 2.08 2.11
N LEU A 198 0.24 1.94 0.84
CA LEU A 198 0.73 0.69 0.27
C LEU A 198 2.01 0.23 0.96
N ASN A 199 2.98 1.14 1.16
CA ASN A 199 4.23 0.83 1.85
C ASN A 199 4.00 0.41 3.31
N LEU A 200 3.16 1.15 4.04
CA LEU A 200 2.82 0.83 5.43
C LEU A 200 2.08 -0.51 5.52
N SER A 201 1.17 -0.81 4.59
CA SER A 201 0.51 -2.12 4.54
C SER A 201 1.53 -3.25 4.35
N ALA A 202 2.50 -3.09 3.45
CA ALA A 202 3.54 -4.08 3.19
C ALA A 202 4.48 -4.25 4.39
N LEU A 203 4.85 -3.15 5.05
CA LEU A 203 5.63 -3.17 6.29
C LEU A 203 4.89 -3.87 7.42
N SER A 204 3.60 -3.58 7.59
CA SER A 204 2.75 -4.21 8.59
C SER A 204 2.61 -5.71 8.35
N ARG A 205 2.49 -6.15 7.09
CA ARG A 205 2.50 -7.58 6.74
C ARG A 205 3.83 -8.25 7.09
N ARG A 206 4.97 -7.60 6.80
CA ARG A 206 6.31 -8.13 7.19
C ARG A 206 6.46 -8.22 8.71
N ALA A 207 5.89 -7.28 9.45
CA ALA A 207 5.87 -7.28 10.90
C ALA A 207 4.82 -8.23 11.53
N GLN A 208 4.06 -8.99 10.73
CA GLN A 208 2.95 -9.86 11.16
C GLN A 208 1.77 -9.12 11.84
N CYS A 209 1.70 -7.79 11.68
CA CYS A 209 0.59 -6.96 12.15
C CYS A 209 -0.57 -6.97 11.15
N PHE A 210 -1.17 -8.15 10.91
CA PHE A 210 -2.14 -8.37 9.83
C PHE A 210 -3.41 -7.51 9.95
N LYS A 211 -3.98 -7.39 11.15
CA LYS A 211 -5.19 -6.57 11.38
C LYS A 211 -4.97 -5.09 11.03
N LEU A 212 -3.78 -4.57 11.33
CA LEU A 212 -3.42 -3.21 10.98
C LEU A 212 -3.29 -3.05 9.46
N ALA A 213 -2.63 -4.01 8.79
CA ALA A 213 -2.51 -4.01 7.34
C ALA A 213 -3.87 -4.09 6.63
N GLU A 214 -4.78 -4.92 7.14
CA GLU A 214 -6.15 -5.07 6.63
C GLU A 214 -6.90 -3.74 6.70
N ARG A 215 -6.94 -3.12 7.90
CA ARG A 215 -7.61 -1.84 8.11
C ARG A 215 -7.07 -0.73 7.20
N ILE A 216 -5.75 -0.59 7.13
CA ILE A 216 -5.07 0.44 6.30
C ILE A 216 -5.43 0.31 4.82
N LEU A 217 -5.72 -0.90 4.33
CA LEU A 217 -6.12 -1.14 2.94
C LEU A 217 -7.63 -1.00 2.75
N CYS A 218 -8.42 -1.50 3.69
CA CYS A 218 -9.88 -1.52 3.60
C CYS A 218 -10.51 -0.14 3.77
N ASP A 219 -10.05 0.70 4.71
CA ASP A 219 -10.67 2.00 4.97
C ASP A 219 -10.66 2.90 3.72
N PRO A 220 -9.52 3.08 3.01
CA PRO A 220 -9.49 3.83 1.75
C PRO A 220 -10.31 3.17 0.65
N LEU A 221 -10.30 1.84 0.55
CA LEU A 221 -11.04 1.13 -0.48
C LEU A 221 -12.56 1.31 -0.33
N VAL A 222 -13.08 1.26 0.89
CA VAL A 222 -14.51 1.43 1.17
C VAL A 222 -14.94 2.87 0.90
N GLU A 223 -14.11 3.86 1.26
CA GLU A 223 -14.36 5.27 0.95
C GLU A 223 -14.32 5.54 -0.56
N LEU A 224 -13.41 4.89 -1.27
CA LEU A 224 -13.22 5.12 -2.70
C LEU A 224 -14.21 4.38 -3.58
N SER A 225 -14.61 3.15 -3.22
CA SER A 225 -15.40 2.26 -4.08
C SER A 225 -16.90 2.40 -3.86
N VAL A 226 -17.63 2.68 -4.95
CA VAL A 226 -19.09 2.60 -4.95
C VAL A 226 -19.47 1.12 -4.99
N GLY A 227 -20.17 0.63 -3.97
CA GLY A 227 -20.56 -0.79 -3.85
C GLY A 227 -19.56 -1.69 -3.11
N GLY A 228 -18.51 -1.12 -2.50
CA GLY A 228 -17.58 -1.84 -1.62
C GLY A 228 -16.61 -2.79 -2.34
N LEU A 229 -16.05 -3.75 -1.59
CA LEU A 229 -14.98 -4.65 -2.05
C LEU A 229 -15.40 -5.66 -3.15
N ASN A 230 -16.70 -5.76 -3.42
CA ASN A 230 -17.28 -6.63 -4.44
C ASN A 230 -17.94 -5.81 -5.57
N SER A 231 -17.39 -4.63 -5.87
CA SER A 231 -17.88 -3.74 -6.91
C SER A 231 -17.44 -4.14 -8.33
N ARG A 232 -18.13 -3.60 -9.34
CA ARG A 232 -17.86 -3.78 -10.77
C ARG A 232 -16.45 -3.32 -11.15
N VAL A 233 -15.96 -2.27 -10.49
CA VAL A 233 -14.60 -1.76 -10.69
C VAL A 233 -13.51 -2.80 -10.41
N PHE A 234 -13.82 -3.86 -9.65
CA PHE A 234 -12.91 -4.98 -9.35
C PHE A 234 -13.24 -6.27 -10.12
N GLY A 235 -14.17 -6.22 -11.07
CA GLY A 235 -14.56 -7.36 -11.93
C GLY A 235 -15.70 -8.21 -11.39
N PHE A 236 -16.39 -7.77 -10.34
CA PHE A 236 -17.63 -8.41 -9.91
C PHE A 236 -18.78 -8.04 -10.83
N ASN A 237 -19.68 -8.99 -11.10
CA ASN A 237 -20.77 -8.83 -12.07
C ASN A 237 -20.27 -8.47 -13.49
N TYR A 238 -19.03 -8.85 -13.83
CA TYR A 238 -18.51 -8.69 -15.17
C TYR A 238 -19.28 -9.63 -16.13
N PRO A 239 -19.99 -9.09 -17.14
CA PRO A 239 -20.87 -9.87 -18.00
C PRO A 239 -20.09 -11.00 -18.69
N PRO A 240 -20.58 -12.25 -18.64
CA PRO A 240 -19.86 -13.37 -19.21
C PRO A 240 -19.61 -13.17 -20.72
N GLU A 241 -20.50 -12.49 -21.45
CA GLU A 241 -20.36 -12.21 -22.88
C GLU A 241 -19.16 -11.30 -23.20
N LEU A 242 -18.74 -10.47 -22.24
CA LEU A 242 -17.61 -9.55 -22.40
C LEU A 242 -16.30 -10.16 -21.91
N ARG A 243 -16.33 -11.30 -21.20
CA ARG A 243 -15.13 -11.95 -20.69
C ARG A 243 -14.22 -12.37 -21.83
N LEU A 244 -12.94 -12.11 -21.67
CA LEU A 244 -11.91 -12.52 -22.63
C LEU A 244 -11.89 -14.04 -22.84
N VAL A 245 -12.35 -14.81 -21.83
CA VAL A 245 -12.47 -16.28 -21.88
C VAL A 245 -13.73 -16.75 -22.63
N ALA A 246 -14.76 -15.90 -22.78
CA ALA A 246 -16.03 -16.31 -23.40
C ALA A 246 -15.98 -16.45 -24.93
N ASN A 247 -14.88 -16.03 -25.57
CA ASN A 247 -14.56 -16.52 -26.90
C ASN A 247 -14.13 -17.99 -26.81
N HIS A 248 -15.12 -18.88 -26.97
CA HIS A 248 -15.10 -20.35 -27.01
C HIS A 248 -13.98 -21.03 -27.84
N LYS A 249 -13.05 -20.27 -28.44
CA LYS A 249 -11.88 -20.80 -29.15
C LYS A 249 -10.71 -21.16 -28.24
N ILE A 250 -10.65 -20.60 -27.02
CA ILE A 250 -9.49 -20.78 -26.12
C ILE A 250 -9.60 -22.07 -25.28
N GLU A 251 -10.80 -22.52 -24.91
CA GLU A 251 -10.97 -23.80 -24.19
C GLU A 251 -10.62 -25.02 -25.06
N GLN A 252 -10.48 -24.83 -26.39
CA GLN A 252 -10.02 -25.85 -27.33
C GLN A 252 -8.59 -25.60 -27.86
N SER A 253 -7.92 -24.52 -27.44
CA SER A 253 -6.56 -24.26 -27.88
C SER A 253 -5.57 -25.07 -27.05
N SER A 254 -4.72 -25.84 -27.72
CA SER A 254 -3.60 -26.54 -27.07
C SER A 254 -2.69 -25.50 -26.41
N VAL A 255 -2.00 -25.92 -25.34
CA VAL A 255 -0.88 -25.17 -24.73
C VAL A 255 0.12 -24.70 -25.81
N ASP A 256 0.31 -25.50 -26.85
CA ASP A 256 1.23 -25.21 -27.96
C ASP A 256 0.75 -24.02 -28.84
N SER A 257 -0.56 -23.81 -28.97
CA SER A 257 -1.12 -22.67 -29.72
C SER A 257 -0.73 -21.33 -29.10
N LEU A 258 -0.60 -21.27 -27.77
CA LEU A 258 -0.16 -20.07 -27.05
C LEU A 258 1.30 -19.71 -27.36
N VAL A 259 2.12 -20.61 -27.89
CA VAL A 259 3.50 -20.31 -28.24
C VAL A 259 3.61 -19.76 -29.67
N VAL A 260 2.80 -20.29 -30.57
CA VAL A 260 2.87 -19.99 -32.01
C VAL A 260 2.15 -18.69 -32.36
N GLU A 261 1.08 -18.33 -31.64
CA GLU A 261 0.38 -17.07 -31.87
C GLU A 261 1.24 -15.88 -31.43
N SER A 262 1.32 -14.82 -32.27
CA SER A 262 1.92 -13.55 -31.85
C SER A 262 1.29 -13.07 -30.54
N VAL A 263 2.08 -12.46 -29.67
CA VAL A 263 1.58 -11.76 -28.48
C VAL A 263 0.48 -10.77 -28.85
N ASP A 264 0.59 -10.14 -30.02
CA ASP A 264 -0.37 -9.18 -30.57
C ASP A 264 -1.74 -9.81 -30.91
N ASN A 265 -1.79 -11.12 -31.20
CA ASN A 265 -3.04 -11.81 -31.55
C ASN A 265 -3.87 -12.21 -30.32
N LEU A 266 -3.25 -12.37 -29.14
CA LEU A 266 -3.99 -12.58 -27.90
C LEU A 266 -4.62 -11.30 -27.35
N LEU A 267 -4.05 -10.15 -27.69
CA LEU A 267 -4.57 -8.83 -27.34
C LEU A 267 -5.73 -8.42 -28.26
N HIS A 268 -6.69 -9.33 -28.47
CA HIS A 268 -7.86 -9.15 -29.34
C HIS A 268 -8.34 -7.69 -29.31
N GLN A 269 -8.54 -7.10 -30.49
CA GLN A 269 -9.19 -5.80 -30.63
C GLN A 269 -10.49 -5.86 -29.84
N TYR A 270 -10.52 -5.17 -28.70
CA TYR A 270 -11.69 -5.14 -27.83
C TYR A 270 -12.88 -4.65 -28.65
N ASN A 271 -14.00 -5.35 -28.52
CA ASN A 271 -15.22 -4.97 -29.23
C ASN A 271 -15.79 -3.65 -28.67
N ASP A 272 -16.66 -2.99 -29.45
CA ASP A 272 -17.25 -1.71 -29.05
C ASP A 272 -17.99 -1.81 -27.69
N SER A 273 -18.58 -2.97 -27.38
CA SER A 273 -19.25 -3.21 -26.10
C SER A 273 -18.28 -3.27 -24.92
N GLN A 274 -17.09 -3.85 -25.10
CA GLN A 274 -16.02 -3.88 -24.10
C GLN A 274 -15.44 -2.49 -23.88
N ILE A 275 -15.24 -1.72 -24.95
CA ILE A 275 -14.81 -0.32 -24.85
C ILE A 275 -15.86 0.50 -24.09
N GLN A 276 -17.14 0.37 -24.44
CA GLN A 276 -18.22 1.06 -23.73
C GLN A 276 -18.29 0.67 -22.25
N TYR A 277 -18.10 -0.62 -21.93
CA TYR A 277 -18.05 -1.08 -20.55
C TYR A 277 -16.84 -0.47 -19.80
N SER A 278 -15.68 -0.35 -20.44
CA SER A 278 -14.51 0.29 -19.83
C SER A 278 -14.78 1.76 -19.47
N HIS A 279 -15.46 2.51 -20.35
CA HIS A 279 -15.87 3.88 -20.07
C HIS A 279 -16.84 3.95 -18.89
N GLN A 280 -17.81 3.03 -18.79
CA GLN A 280 -18.74 2.97 -17.65
C GLN A 280 -18.02 2.74 -16.31
N LEU A 281 -16.98 1.88 -16.30
CA LEU A 281 -16.18 1.67 -15.08
C LEU A 281 -15.41 2.93 -14.68
N VAL A 282 -14.86 3.66 -15.65
CA VAL A 282 -14.17 4.93 -15.41
C VAL A 282 -15.13 5.99 -14.86
N GLU A 283 -16.34 6.07 -15.42
CA GLU A 283 -17.39 6.97 -14.93
C GLU A 283 -17.83 6.60 -13.50
N GLU A 284 -18.06 5.32 -13.21
CA GLU A 284 -18.43 4.83 -11.86
C GLU A 284 -17.34 5.16 -10.83
N ALA A 285 -16.07 5.05 -11.23
CA ALA A 285 -14.92 5.40 -10.41
C ALA A 285 -14.65 6.91 -10.33
N LYS A 286 -15.41 7.75 -11.04
CA LYS A 286 -15.24 9.21 -11.15
C LYS A 286 -13.88 9.62 -11.73
N GLY A 287 -13.38 8.84 -12.69
CA GLY A 287 -12.16 9.15 -13.44
C GLY A 287 -11.10 8.06 -13.39
N LEU A 288 -10.23 8.07 -14.40
CA LEU A 288 -9.23 7.03 -14.63
C LEU A 288 -8.18 6.98 -13.51
N GLU A 289 -7.77 8.14 -12.98
CA GLU A 289 -6.81 8.21 -11.87
C GLU A 289 -7.34 7.54 -10.60
N ARG A 290 -8.60 7.84 -10.24
CA ARG A 290 -9.24 7.22 -9.07
C ARG A 290 -9.45 5.72 -9.26
N LEU A 291 -9.82 5.26 -10.46
CA LEU A 291 -9.90 3.82 -10.77
C LEU A 291 -8.55 3.13 -10.63
N ASN A 292 -7.50 3.75 -11.16
CA ASN A 292 -6.12 3.27 -11.06
C ASN A 292 -5.67 3.13 -9.59
N ILE A 293 -6.02 4.11 -8.75
CA ILE A 293 -5.77 4.08 -7.31
C ILE A 293 -6.51 2.91 -6.64
N GLN A 294 -7.80 2.76 -6.93
CA GLN A 294 -8.63 1.65 -6.41
C GLN A 294 -8.01 0.29 -6.77
N HIS A 295 -7.60 0.09 -8.02
CA HIS A 295 -6.97 -1.16 -8.45
C HIS A 295 -5.66 -1.46 -7.72
N ARG A 296 -4.81 -0.44 -7.50
CA ARG A 296 -3.55 -0.60 -6.76
C ARG A 296 -3.78 -1.02 -5.31
N LEU A 297 -4.71 -0.35 -4.63
CA LEU A 297 -5.09 -0.68 -3.25
C LEU A 297 -5.73 -2.07 -3.17
N TYR A 298 -6.61 -2.39 -4.12
CA TYR A 298 -7.30 -3.67 -4.16
C TYR A 298 -6.35 -4.84 -4.41
N PHE A 299 -5.37 -4.66 -5.31
CA PHE A 299 -4.31 -5.65 -5.52
C PHE A 299 -3.53 -5.93 -4.23
N ALA A 300 -3.15 -4.88 -3.48
CA ALA A 300 -2.47 -5.05 -2.19
C ALA A 300 -3.35 -5.73 -1.12
N TYR A 301 -4.67 -5.46 -1.13
CA TYR A 301 -5.64 -6.16 -0.30
C TYR A 301 -5.74 -7.65 -0.66
N VAL A 302 -5.75 -7.98 -1.95
CA VAL A 302 -5.74 -9.37 -2.42
C VAL A 302 -4.46 -10.09 -2.02
N GLU A 303 -3.29 -9.43 -2.11
CA GLU A 303 -2.03 -9.98 -1.55
C GLU A 303 -2.12 -10.21 -0.03
N HIS A 304 -2.85 -9.36 0.69
CA HIS A 304 -3.09 -9.54 2.12
C HIS A 304 -3.97 -10.76 2.42
N LEU A 305 -5.02 -11.00 1.64
CA LEU A 305 -5.87 -12.19 1.78
C LEU A 305 -5.06 -13.48 1.58
N TRP A 306 -4.19 -13.51 0.57
CA TRP A 306 -3.30 -14.64 0.34
C TRP A 306 -2.39 -14.91 1.54
N LEU A 307 -1.76 -13.86 2.08
CA LEU A 307 -0.85 -13.99 3.24
C LEU A 307 -1.57 -14.37 4.54
N THR A 308 -2.88 -14.17 4.62
CA THR A 308 -3.72 -14.56 5.78
C THR A 308 -4.41 -15.92 5.58
N ASN A 309 -3.91 -16.74 4.64
CA ASN A 309 -4.41 -18.07 4.29
C ASN A 309 -5.85 -18.11 3.72
N LYS A 310 -6.36 -16.99 3.21
CA LYS A 310 -7.63 -16.93 2.45
C LYS A 310 -7.34 -17.06 0.95
N CYS A 311 -6.62 -18.12 0.57
CA CYS A 311 -6.02 -18.27 -0.76
C CYS A 311 -7.06 -18.36 -1.88
N ASP A 312 -8.18 -19.05 -1.66
CA ASP A 312 -9.23 -19.24 -2.68
C ASP A 312 -9.90 -17.91 -3.03
N ASP A 313 -10.31 -17.15 -2.02
CA ASP A 313 -10.91 -15.81 -2.18
C ASP A 313 -9.90 -14.84 -2.82
N ALA A 314 -8.63 -14.90 -2.39
CA ALA A 314 -7.57 -14.10 -2.99
C ALA A 314 -7.39 -14.42 -4.49
N MET A 315 -7.39 -15.70 -4.87
CA MET A 315 -7.20 -16.12 -6.25
C MET A 315 -8.40 -15.75 -7.12
N GLU A 316 -9.62 -15.92 -6.63
CA GLU A 316 -10.85 -15.52 -7.33
C GLU A 316 -10.87 -14.01 -7.59
N ARG A 317 -10.58 -13.20 -6.57
CA ARG A 317 -10.50 -11.74 -6.68
C ARG A 317 -9.39 -11.30 -7.62
N LEU A 318 -8.22 -11.94 -7.56
CA LEU A 318 -7.10 -11.61 -8.44
C LEU A 318 -7.42 -11.91 -9.89
N SER A 319 -8.10 -13.02 -10.19
CA SER A 319 -8.53 -13.36 -11.54
C SER A 319 -9.46 -12.29 -12.12
N LYS A 320 -10.48 -11.88 -11.34
CA LYS A 320 -11.43 -10.82 -11.74
C LYS A 320 -10.74 -9.47 -11.95
N LEU A 321 -9.86 -9.08 -11.02
CA LEU A 321 -9.09 -7.85 -11.12
C LEU A 321 -8.19 -7.85 -12.35
N SER A 322 -7.53 -8.97 -12.65
CA SER A 322 -6.61 -9.10 -13.78
C SER A 322 -7.33 -8.84 -15.10
N GLU A 323 -8.53 -9.39 -15.28
CA GLU A 323 -9.34 -9.17 -16.48
C GLU A 323 -9.75 -7.70 -16.67
N ILE A 324 -10.27 -7.06 -15.61
CA ILE A 324 -10.68 -5.65 -15.67
C ILE A 324 -9.49 -4.71 -15.84
N ALA A 325 -8.40 -4.93 -15.11
CA ALA A 325 -7.19 -4.12 -15.25
C ALA A 325 -6.64 -4.20 -16.68
N ASP A 326 -6.73 -5.37 -17.31
CA ASP A 326 -6.32 -5.56 -18.71
C ASP A 326 -7.25 -4.83 -19.68
N LEU A 327 -8.57 -4.94 -19.51
CA LEU A 327 -9.58 -4.21 -20.30
C LEU A 327 -9.34 -2.69 -20.24
N VAL A 328 -9.28 -2.13 -19.03
CA VAL A 328 -9.08 -0.70 -18.81
C VAL A 328 -7.72 -0.24 -19.35
N GLY A 329 -6.67 -1.05 -19.16
CA GLY A 329 -5.34 -0.76 -19.68
C GLY A 329 -5.30 -0.58 -21.20
N HIS A 330 -6.05 -1.38 -21.94
CA HIS A 330 -6.10 -1.33 -23.40
C HIS A 330 -7.06 -0.28 -23.94
N CYS A 331 -8.29 -0.20 -23.41
CA CYS A 331 -9.32 0.71 -23.92
C CYS A 331 -9.03 2.17 -23.56
N GLU A 332 -8.60 2.44 -22.32
CA GLU A 332 -8.39 3.80 -21.81
C GLU A 332 -6.94 4.29 -21.98
N ARG A 333 -6.06 3.47 -22.57
CA ARG A 333 -4.61 3.73 -22.71
C ARG A 333 -3.96 4.10 -21.37
N SER A 334 -4.37 3.45 -20.29
CA SER A 334 -3.82 3.69 -18.96
C SER A 334 -2.33 3.33 -18.91
N GLN A 335 -1.51 4.20 -18.31
CA GLN A 335 -0.06 3.99 -18.15
C GLN A 335 0.29 2.90 -17.12
N ASN A 336 -0.71 2.25 -16.52
CA ASN A 336 -0.55 1.23 -15.47
C ASN A 336 -0.13 -0.16 -15.98
N GLY A 337 0.81 -0.22 -16.92
CA GLY A 337 1.41 -1.49 -17.37
C GLY A 337 1.99 -2.30 -16.19
N SER A 338 2.63 -1.62 -15.23
CA SER A 338 3.25 -2.27 -14.08
C SER A 338 2.25 -3.03 -13.19
N LEU A 339 1.03 -2.51 -13.00
CA LEU A 339 0.00 -3.20 -12.19
C LEU A 339 -0.54 -4.42 -12.93
N ARG A 340 -0.81 -4.31 -14.24
CA ARG A 340 -1.28 -5.43 -15.06
C ARG A 340 -0.29 -6.59 -15.04
N VAL A 341 1.01 -6.29 -15.19
CA VAL A 341 2.07 -7.30 -15.06
C VAL A 341 2.04 -7.95 -13.69
N ALA A 342 1.95 -7.16 -12.62
CA ALA A 342 1.91 -7.68 -11.25
C ALA A 342 0.69 -8.59 -11.02
N CYS A 343 -0.50 -8.22 -11.52
CA CYS A 343 -1.71 -9.02 -11.42
C CYS A 343 -1.54 -10.40 -12.10
N TRP A 344 -1.13 -10.40 -13.37
CA TRP A 344 -0.98 -11.64 -14.14
C TRP A 344 0.15 -12.52 -13.64
N MET A 345 1.29 -11.93 -13.27
CA MET A 345 2.40 -12.67 -12.68
C MET A 345 1.99 -13.34 -11.36
N ARG A 346 1.37 -12.58 -10.45
CA ARG A 346 0.89 -13.14 -9.18
C ARG A 346 -0.14 -14.24 -9.39
N LEU A 347 -1.05 -14.08 -10.35
CA LEU A 347 -2.07 -15.09 -10.63
C LEU A 347 -1.43 -16.40 -11.08
N GLY A 348 -0.45 -16.34 -11.99
CA GLY A 348 0.30 -17.52 -12.44
C GLY A 348 1.09 -18.19 -11.31
N ASP A 349 1.82 -17.38 -10.53
CA ASP A 349 2.62 -17.87 -9.39
C ASP A 349 1.74 -18.56 -8.33
N TRP A 350 0.58 -17.95 -8.02
CA TRP A 350 -0.37 -18.47 -7.04
C TRP A 350 -1.02 -19.76 -7.52
N LYS A 351 -1.47 -19.83 -8.78
CA LYS A 351 -2.00 -21.06 -9.39
C LYS A 351 -0.98 -22.20 -9.35
N LEU A 352 0.29 -21.92 -9.64
CA LEU A 352 1.36 -22.90 -9.50
C LEU A 352 1.49 -23.36 -8.04
N SER A 353 1.66 -22.42 -7.11
CA SER A 353 1.93 -22.75 -5.70
C SER A 353 0.76 -23.41 -4.96
N HIS A 354 -0.48 -23.13 -5.35
CA HIS A 354 -1.68 -23.66 -4.72
C HIS A 354 -1.99 -25.08 -5.20
N THR A 355 -1.79 -25.32 -6.51
CA THR A 355 -2.20 -26.59 -7.15
C THR A 355 -1.07 -27.63 -7.14
N LEU A 356 0.20 -27.23 -7.18
CA LEU A 356 1.32 -28.16 -7.21
C LEU A 356 1.76 -28.57 -5.80
N SER A 357 1.67 -29.87 -5.53
CA SER A 357 2.42 -30.48 -4.43
C SER A 357 3.88 -30.68 -4.85
N PRO A 358 4.86 -30.64 -3.94
CA PRO A 358 6.26 -30.90 -4.28
C PRO A 358 6.42 -32.25 -4.98
N GLY A 359 6.89 -32.23 -6.23
CA GLY A 359 7.16 -33.43 -7.04
C GLY A 359 5.98 -33.97 -7.86
N SER A 360 4.79 -33.37 -7.83
CA SER A 360 3.70 -33.78 -8.72
C SER A 360 3.90 -33.25 -10.15
N PRO A 361 3.55 -34.02 -11.20
CA PRO A 361 3.60 -33.54 -12.58
C PRO A 361 2.62 -32.38 -12.81
N LEU A 362 2.96 -31.44 -13.69
CA LEU A 362 2.06 -30.32 -14.02
C LEU A 362 0.88 -30.80 -14.89
N PRO A 363 -0.37 -30.65 -14.45
CA PRO A 363 -1.55 -30.91 -15.29
C PRO A 363 -1.59 -29.98 -16.50
N GLU A 364 -2.06 -30.48 -17.65
CA GLU A 364 -2.13 -29.72 -18.90
C GLU A 364 -3.03 -28.47 -18.79
N SER A 365 -4.15 -28.56 -18.08
CA SER A 365 -5.02 -27.41 -17.80
C SER A 365 -4.30 -26.29 -17.03
N LEU A 366 -3.51 -26.66 -16.02
CA LEU A 366 -2.70 -25.72 -15.25
C LEU A 366 -1.58 -25.12 -16.10
N GLN A 367 -0.98 -25.91 -17.01
CA GLN A 367 0.03 -25.40 -17.94
C GLN A 367 -0.55 -24.30 -18.82
N PHE A 368 -1.73 -24.54 -19.40
CA PHE A 368 -2.43 -23.57 -20.22
C PHE A 368 -2.71 -22.26 -19.46
N GLU A 369 -3.32 -22.37 -18.28
CA GLU A 369 -3.74 -21.20 -17.49
C GLU A 369 -2.55 -20.33 -17.06
N VAL A 370 -1.48 -20.96 -16.56
CA VAL A 370 -0.27 -20.26 -16.09
C VAL A 370 0.51 -19.65 -17.25
N LEU A 371 0.65 -20.41 -18.35
CA LEU A 371 1.31 -19.91 -19.56
C LEU A 371 0.55 -18.70 -20.10
N ASN A 372 -0.77 -18.78 -20.25
CA ASN A 372 -1.60 -17.65 -20.67
C ASN A 372 -1.44 -16.42 -19.77
N ALA A 373 -1.41 -16.61 -18.44
CA ALA A 373 -1.18 -15.52 -17.49
C ALA A 373 0.19 -14.84 -17.73
N TYR A 374 1.28 -15.61 -17.83
CA TYR A 374 2.60 -15.04 -18.11
C TYR A 374 2.68 -14.40 -19.51
N LYS A 375 1.97 -14.92 -20.51
CA LYS A 375 1.89 -14.29 -21.83
C LYS A 375 1.28 -12.91 -21.76
N ARG A 376 0.17 -12.76 -21.03
CA ARG A 376 -0.51 -11.48 -20.81
C ARG A 376 0.36 -10.50 -20.02
N ALA A 377 1.14 -11.00 -19.04
CA ALA A 377 2.11 -10.18 -18.33
C ALA A 377 3.17 -9.60 -19.29
N VAL A 378 3.74 -10.43 -20.17
CA VAL A 378 4.70 -9.98 -21.20
C VAL A 378 4.07 -8.98 -22.17
N ALA A 379 2.82 -9.21 -22.57
CA ALA A 379 2.06 -8.34 -23.47
C ALA A 379 1.78 -6.95 -22.85
N ALA A 380 1.47 -6.91 -21.56
CA ALA A 380 1.12 -5.68 -20.86
C ALA A 380 2.29 -4.68 -20.75
N LYS A 381 3.53 -5.19 -20.66
CA LYS A 381 4.73 -4.38 -20.56
C LYS A 381 5.97 -5.15 -21.04
N ALA A 382 6.43 -4.83 -22.25
CA ALA A 382 7.51 -5.57 -22.91
C ALA A 382 8.90 -5.38 -22.25
N ASP A 383 9.12 -4.33 -21.45
CA ASP A 383 10.38 -4.04 -20.76
C ASP A 383 10.50 -4.69 -19.38
N GLU A 384 9.50 -5.46 -18.91
CA GLU A 384 9.56 -6.10 -17.60
C GLU A 384 10.26 -7.47 -17.65
N TYR A 385 11.52 -7.52 -17.16
CA TYR A 385 12.34 -8.74 -17.22
C TYR A 385 11.73 -9.94 -16.48
N ARG A 386 11.00 -9.70 -15.38
CA ARG A 386 10.41 -10.77 -14.55
C ARG A 386 9.33 -11.54 -15.29
N ALA A 387 8.53 -10.85 -16.10
CA ALA A 387 7.50 -11.49 -16.91
C ALA A 387 8.13 -12.39 -17.98
N TRP A 388 9.15 -11.91 -18.67
CA TRP A 388 9.91 -12.70 -19.65
C TRP A 388 10.61 -13.91 -19.04
N HIS A 389 11.18 -13.76 -17.83
CA HIS A 389 11.81 -14.88 -17.11
C HIS A 389 10.79 -15.93 -16.68
N ALA A 390 9.64 -15.53 -16.11
CA ALA A 390 8.57 -16.45 -15.73
C ALA A 390 7.98 -17.18 -16.95
N TRP A 391 7.75 -16.46 -18.06
CA TRP A 391 7.35 -17.02 -19.34
C TRP A 391 8.36 -18.06 -19.86
N ALA A 392 9.65 -17.74 -19.82
CA ALA A 392 10.70 -18.65 -20.28
C ALA A 392 10.78 -19.93 -19.44
N LEU A 393 10.75 -19.78 -18.11
CA LEU A 393 10.81 -20.89 -17.17
C LEU A 393 9.61 -21.84 -17.34
N MET A 394 8.41 -21.28 -17.57
CA MET A 394 7.21 -22.09 -17.78
C MET A 394 7.30 -22.89 -19.10
N ASN A 395 7.71 -22.25 -20.21
CA ASN A 395 7.92 -22.94 -21.48
C ASN A 395 8.96 -24.06 -21.38
N PHE A 396 10.05 -23.82 -20.64
CA PHE A 396 11.05 -24.84 -20.39
C PHE A 396 10.49 -26.04 -19.62
N ARG A 397 9.74 -25.79 -18.54
CA ARG A 397 9.10 -26.86 -17.75
C ARG A 397 8.12 -27.69 -18.58
N ILE A 398 7.36 -27.04 -19.46
CA ILE A 398 6.43 -27.73 -20.38
C ILE A 398 7.22 -28.63 -21.34
N ALA A 399 8.29 -28.11 -21.96
CA ALA A 399 9.15 -28.87 -22.85
C ALA A 399 9.80 -30.08 -22.15
N GLN A 400 10.27 -29.93 -20.91
CA GLN A 400 10.82 -31.03 -20.11
C GLN A 400 9.77 -32.13 -19.87
N ASN A 401 8.57 -31.75 -19.39
CA ASN A 401 7.50 -32.71 -19.13
C ASN A 401 7.10 -33.46 -20.41
N GLN A 402 6.99 -32.77 -21.55
CA GLN A 402 6.68 -33.40 -22.83
C GLN A 402 7.79 -34.35 -23.31
N ASN A 403 9.06 -33.99 -23.08
CA ASN A 403 10.22 -34.82 -23.43
C ASN A 403 10.30 -36.10 -22.58
N ASP A 404 10.02 -36.01 -21.28
CA ASP A 404 9.97 -37.17 -20.37
C ASP A 404 8.87 -38.15 -20.79
N VAL A 405 7.71 -37.64 -21.20
CA VAL A 405 6.61 -38.43 -21.74
C VAL A 405 7.00 -39.10 -23.07
N MET A 406 7.72 -38.40 -23.95
CA MET A 406 8.22 -38.94 -25.22
C MET A 406 9.28 -40.03 -25.04
N GLY A 407 10.16 -39.89 -24.04
CA GLY A 407 11.15 -40.92 -23.68
C GLY A 407 10.50 -42.21 -23.16
N SER A 408 9.35 -42.10 -22.49
CA SER A 408 8.59 -43.23 -21.93
C SER A 408 7.68 -43.91 -22.97
N LEU A 409 7.04 -43.13 -23.84
CA LEU A 409 6.11 -43.59 -24.87
C LEU A 409 6.69 -43.23 -26.23
N LYS A 410 7.16 -44.20 -27.02
CA LYS A 410 7.64 -44.00 -28.41
C LYS A 410 6.53 -43.43 -29.32
N MET A 411 6.24 -42.14 -29.20
CA MET A 411 5.12 -41.41 -29.81
C MET A 411 5.56 -40.40 -30.88
N LYS A 412 4.58 -39.90 -31.65
CA LYS A 412 4.61 -39.33 -33.02
C LYS A 412 5.50 -38.08 -33.26
N ARG A 413 5.89 -37.90 -34.55
CA ARG A 413 6.63 -36.74 -35.13
C ARG A 413 6.07 -35.34 -34.79
N ASN A 414 4.76 -35.19 -34.55
CA ASN A 414 4.16 -33.88 -34.27
C ASN A 414 4.55 -33.34 -32.89
N LEU A 415 4.65 -34.22 -31.88
CA LEU A 415 5.06 -33.85 -30.51
C LEU A 415 6.47 -33.27 -30.48
N GLY A 416 7.34 -33.70 -31.41
CA GLY A 416 8.68 -33.11 -31.56
C GLY A 416 8.66 -31.66 -32.03
N LYS A 417 7.67 -31.25 -32.83
CA LYS A 417 7.54 -29.85 -33.28
C LYS A 417 7.08 -28.94 -32.14
N ASP A 418 6.15 -29.43 -31.32
CA ASP A 418 5.58 -28.69 -30.20
C ASP A 418 6.64 -28.45 -29.10
N ILE A 419 7.42 -29.47 -28.76
CA ILE A 419 8.58 -29.35 -27.88
C ILE A 419 9.58 -28.29 -28.39
N ILE A 420 9.89 -28.32 -29.69
CA ILE A 420 10.81 -27.33 -30.31
C ILE A 420 10.25 -25.90 -30.19
N ASN A 421 8.95 -25.71 -30.38
CA ASN A 421 8.33 -24.38 -30.24
C ASN A 421 8.49 -23.85 -28.80
N HIS A 422 8.23 -24.69 -27.79
CA HIS A 422 8.41 -24.33 -26.38
C HIS A 422 9.87 -24.03 -26.04
N ILE A 423 10.83 -24.81 -26.57
CA ILE A 423 12.28 -24.57 -26.43
C ILE A 423 12.65 -23.20 -27.02
N ILE A 424 12.20 -22.89 -28.24
CA ILE A 424 12.48 -21.61 -28.90
C ILE A 424 11.92 -20.45 -28.06
N ALA A 425 10.69 -20.56 -27.58
CA ALA A 425 10.06 -19.52 -26.76
C ALA A 425 10.77 -19.33 -25.41
N ALA A 426 11.24 -20.42 -24.79
CA ALA A 426 12.05 -20.37 -23.58
C ALA A 426 13.36 -19.61 -23.81
N VAL A 427 14.12 -19.96 -24.86
CA VAL A 427 15.38 -19.28 -25.20
C VAL A 427 15.16 -17.80 -25.50
N GLN A 428 14.15 -17.47 -26.31
CA GLN A 428 13.80 -16.07 -26.61
C GLN A 428 13.46 -15.28 -25.34
N GLY A 429 12.66 -15.88 -24.44
CA GLY A 429 12.30 -15.27 -23.16
C GLY A 429 13.50 -15.08 -22.23
N PHE A 430 14.39 -16.06 -22.10
CA PHE A 430 15.63 -15.93 -21.32
C PHE A 430 16.54 -14.84 -21.86
N VAL A 431 16.76 -14.80 -23.19
CA VAL A 431 17.56 -13.75 -23.82
C VAL A 431 16.94 -12.38 -23.56
N LYS A 432 15.63 -12.21 -23.75
CA LYS A 432 14.92 -10.96 -23.44
C LYS A 432 15.09 -10.57 -21.97
N ALA A 433 14.87 -11.51 -21.04
CA ALA A 433 15.03 -11.27 -19.60
C ALA A 433 16.47 -10.86 -19.23
N ILE A 434 17.50 -11.44 -19.87
CA ILE A 434 18.90 -11.05 -19.67
C ILE A 434 19.16 -9.65 -20.22
N THR A 435 18.63 -9.32 -21.41
CA THR A 435 18.84 -7.99 -22.02
C THR A 435 18.17 -6.87 -21.23
N LEU A 436 17.05 -7.16 -20.58
CA LEU A 436 16.27 -6.20 -19.80
C LEU A 436 16.69 -6.16 -18.32
N GLY A 437 17.23 -7.26 -17.80
CA GLY A 437 17.58 -7.43 -16.39
C GLY A 437 18.84 -6.67 -15.98
N THR A 438 18.85 -6.13 -14.76
CA THR A 438 20.06 -5.55 -14.18
C THR A 438 21.04 -6.65 -13.70
N LYS A 439 22.31 -6.30 -13.50
CA LYS A 439 23.39 -7.24 -13.14
C LYS A 439 23.05 -8.21 -11.99
N ARG A 440 22.30 -7.75 -10.99
CA ARG A 440 21.93 -8.57 -9.81
C ARG A 440 20.99 -9.73 -10.15
N TRP A 441 20.09 -9.53 -11.11
CA TRP A 441 19.06 -10.52 -11.47
C TRP A 441 19.43 -11.34 -12.69
N SER A 442 20.34 -10.83 -13.52
CA SER A 442 20.90 -11.58 -14.65
C SER A 442 21.53 -12.90 -14.18
N ALA A 443 22.15 -12.96 -12.99
CA ALA A 443 22.78 -14.17 -12.47
C ALA A 443 21.81 -15.35 -12.27
N SER A 444 20.59 -15.11 -11.74
CA SER A 444 19.60 -16.18 -11.57
C SER A 444 19.06 -16.66 -12.91
N VAL A 445 18.79 -15.72 -13.82
CA VAL A 445 18.34 -16.02 -15.18
C VAL A 445 19.41 -16.79 -15.96
N GLN A 446 20.69 -16.42 -15.79
CA GLN A 446 21.83 -17.13 -16.39
C GLN A 446 21.98 -18.53 -15.83
N GLN A 447 21.84 -18.73 -14.52
CA GLN A 447 21.87 -20.06 -13.91
C GLN A 447 20.75 -20.95 -14.48
N ASP A 448 19.53 -20.43 -14.59
CA ASP A 448 18.41 -21.16 -15.17
C ASP A 448 18.62 -21.46 -16.66
N MET A 449 19.22 -20.53 -17.41
CA MET A 449 19.58 -20.74 -18.81
C MET A 449 20.72 -21.76 -18.96
N LEU A 450 21.68 -21.83 -18.03
CA LEU A 450 22.70 -22.87 -18.03
C LEU A 450 22.11 -24.24 -17.73
N ASN A 451 21.16 -24.31 -16.80
CA ASN A 451 20.40 -25.55 -16.53
C ASN A 451 19.56 -25.99 -17.73
N PHE A 452 19.17 -25.06 -18.60
CA PHE A 452 18.49 -25.37 -19.86
C PHE A 452 19.43 -25.95 -20.93
N LEU A 453 20.69 -25.48 -20.97
CA LEU A 453 21.67 -25.87 -21.99
C LEU A 453 22.40 -27.18 -21.68
N ASN A 454 22.43 -27.58 -20.40
CA ASN A 454 22.94 -28.87 -19.94
C ASN A 454 21.86 -29.95 -20.05
#